data_AF-A0AAJ5S5Y5-F1
#
_entry.id   AF-A0AAJ5S5Y5-F1
#
_cell.length_a   1.000
_cell.length_b   1.000
_cell.length_c   1.000
_cell.angle_alpha   90.00
_cell.angle_beta   90.00
_cell.angle_gamma   90.00
#
_symmetry.space_group_name_H-M   'P 1'
#
loop_
_entity.id
_entity.type
_entity.pdbx_description
1 polymer ?
#
loop_
_entity_poly.entity_id
_entity_poly.type
_entity_poly.pdbx_seq_one_letter_code
_entity_poly.pdbx_strand_id
1 'polypeptide(L)'
;MTRTQHELEPYWTLVVNGVAARHGSKDAMKQDAEHKAPQYVVRLCEVLLAQIRADGAKHITLGDVIRLEGTCTGADYQHKLALRCQELARPAAA
;
A
#
# COMPACT_ATOMS: atom_id res chain seq x y z
N MET A 1 -6.07 -13.27 -23.81
CA MET A 1 -6.71 -12.09 -23.20
C MET A 1 -5.59 -11.18 -22.71
N THR A 2 -5.29 -10.11 -23.45
CA THR A 2 -4.30 -9.10 -23.03
C THR A 2 -4.88 -8.40 -21.81
N ARG A 3 -4.34 -8.68 -20.63
CA ARG A 3 -4.70 -8.00 -19.39
C ARG A 3 -4.19 -6.57 -19.56
N THR A 4 -5.09 -5.62 -19.80
CA THR A 4 -4.75 -4.19 -19.82
C THR A 4 -4.17 -3.87 -18.45
N GLN A 5 -2.86 -3.66 -18.37
CA GLN A 5 -2.20 -3.28 -17.13
C GLN A 5 -2.70 -1.88 -16.74
N HIS A 6 -3.02 -1.70 -15.46
CA HIS A 6 -3.39 -0.39 -14.94
C HIS A 6 -2.18 0.54 -15.01
N GLU A 7 -2.39 1.84 -15.22
CA GLU A 7 -1.30 2.84 -15.30
C GLU A 7 -0.46 2.98 -14.00
N LEU A 8 -0.94 2.39 -12.90
CA LEU A 8 -0.34 2.44 -11.57
C LEU A 8 0.23 1.07 -11.17
N GLU A 9 0.41 0.15 -12.11
CA GLU A 9 1.12 -1.10 -11.83
C GLU A 9 2.58 -0.83 -11.41
N PRO A 10 3.15 -1.64 -10.50
CA PRO A 10 2.53 -2.79 -9.84
C PRO A 10 1.63 -2.43 -8.64
N TYR A 11 1.66 -1.18 -8.18
CA TYR A 11 0.98 -0.73 -6.96
C TYR A 11 -0.53 -0.95 -6.96
N TRP A 12 -1.18 -0.76 -8.11
CA TRP A 12 -2.61 -1.01 -8.25
C TRP A 12 -2.99 -2.43 -7.83
N THR A 13 -2.36 -3.44 -8.44
CA THR A 13 -2.61 -4.85 -8.10
C THR A 13 -2.31 -5.15 -6.63
N LEU A 14 -1.24 -4.58 -6.06
CA LEU A 14 -0.90 -4.78 -4.65
C LEU A 14 -1.98 -4.23 -3.71
N VAL A 15 -2.49 -3.02 -3.98
CA VAL A 15 -3.55 -2.41 -3.18
C VAL A 15 -4.87 -3.16 -3.33
N VAL A 16 -5.25 -3.54 -4.55
CA VAL A 16 -6.47 -4.35 -4.79
C VAL A 16 -6.41 -5.66 -4.00
N ASN A 17 -5.29 -6.37 -4.05
CA ASN A 17 -5.12 -7.64 -3.34
C ASN A 17 -5.13 -7.47 -1.82
N GLY A 18 -4.45 -6.46 -1.28
CA GLY A 18 -4.43 -6.23 0.17
C GLY A 18 -5.78 -5.76 0.72
N VAL A 19 -6.55 -4.97 -0.04
CA VAL A 19 -7.92 -4.60 0.33
C VAL A 19 -8.84 -5.83 0.26
N ALA A 20 -8.70 -6.70 -0.73
CA ALA A 20 -9.48 -7.94 -0.79
C ALA A 20 -9.18 -8.86 0.42
N ALA A 21 -7.92 -8.90 0.89
CA ALA A 21 -7.50 -9.67 2.06
C ALA A 21 -8.17 -9.21 3.37
N ARG A 22 -8.77 -8.01 3.40
CA ARG A 22 -9.62 -7.51 4.49
C ARG A 22 -10.68 -8.53 4.94
N HIS A 23 -11.23 -9.27 3.97
CA HIS A 23 -12.29 -10.26 4.20
C HIS A 23 -11.75 -11.68 4.46
N GLY A 24 -10.43 -11.89 4.34
CA GLY A 24 -9.80 -13.21 4.33
C GLY A 24 -9.53 -13.82 5.71
N SER A 25 -9.62 -13.05 6.80
CA SER A 25 -9.40 -13.56 8.16
C SER A 25 -10.22 -12.80 9.21
N LYS A 26 -10.69 -13.50 10.25
CA LYS A 26 -11.42 -12.91 11.38
C LYS A 26 -10.60 -11.85 12.12
N ASP A 27 -9.28 -11.96 12.07
CA ASP A 27 -8.35 -11.06 12.76
C ASP A 27 -7.93 -9.87 11.89
N ALA A 28 -8.29 -9.84 10.60
CA ALA A 28 -7.90 -8.78 9.69
C ALA A 28 -8.26 -7.37 10.20
N MET A 29 -9.42 -7.24 10.86
CA MET A 29 -9.91 -6.00 11.46
C MET A 29 -9.35 -5.71 12.86
N LYS A 30 -8.66 -6.66 13.51
CA LYS A 30 -8.06 -6.41 14.82
C LYS A 30 -6.97 -5.37 14.69
N GLN A 31 -6.84 -4.55 15.72
CA GLN A 31 -5.82 -3.52 15.76
C GLN A 31 -4.45 -4.16 16.07
N ASP A 32 -3.45 -3.77 15.28
CA ASP A 32 -2.07 -4.06 15.55
C ASP A 32 -1.57 -3.31 16.80
N ALA A 33 -0.77 -3.98 17.64
CA ALA A 33 -0.34 -3.43 18.92
C ALA A 33 0.71 -2.31 18.75
N GLU A 34 1.57 -2.40 17.74
CA GLU A 34 2.68 -1.49 17.49
C GLU A 34 2.23 -0.28 16.67
N HIS A 35 1.55 -0.52 15.56
CA HIS A 35 1.20 0.54 14.60
C HIS A 35 -0.16 1.18 14.84
N LYS A 36 -0.98 0.64 15.76
CA LYS A 36 -2.34 1.11 16.06
C LYS A 36 -3.26 1.18 14.83
N ALA A 37 -2.97 0.36 13.81
CA ALA A 37 -3.75 0.23 12.58
C ALA A 37 -4.34 -1.19 12.47
N PRO A 38 -5.40 -1.41 11.68
CA PRO A 38 -5.90 -2.78 11.45
C PRO A 38 -4.82 -3.71 10.88
N GLN A 39 -4.80 -4.97 11.28
CA GLN A 39 -3.79 -5.94 10.83
C GLN A 39 -3.75 -6.13 9.31
N TYR A 40 -4.87 -5.96 8.60
CA TYR A 40 -4.87 -6.00 7.14
C TYR A 40 -4.15 -4.78 6.53
N VAL A 41 -4.27 -3.60 7.14
CA VAL A 41 -3.57 -2.38 6.72
C VAL A 41 -2.08 -2.56 6.90
N VAL A 42 -1.64 -3.08 8.07
CA VAL A 42 -0.21 -3.33 8.33
C VAL A 42 0.36 -4.27 7.27
N ARG A 43 -0.29 -5.41 7.01
CA ARG A 43 0.15 -6.37 5.99
C ARG A 43 0.17 -5.80 4.58
N LEU A 44 -0.85 -5.01 4.21
CA LEU A 44 -0.87 -4.28 2.94
C LEU A 44 0.34 -3.33 2.84
N CYS A 45 0.60 -2.56 3.90
CA CYS A 45 1.70 -1.60 3.93
C CYS A 45 3.07 -2.28 3.90
N GLU A 46 3.23 -3.48 4.48
CA GLU A 46 4.47 -4.27 4.36
C GLU A 46 4.75 -4.67 2.92
N VAL A 47 3.73 -5.13 2.20
CA VAL A 47 3.87 -5.50 0.78
C VAL A 47 4.19 -4.29 -0.08
N LEU A 48 3.51 -3.16 0.15
CA LEU A 48 3.79 -1.90 -0.54
C LEU A 48 5.20 -1.41 -0.23
N LEU A 49 5.63 -1.46 1.03
CA LEU A 49 6.99 -1.07 1.44
C LEU A 49 8.05 -1.91 0.74
N ALA A 50 7.86 -3.22 0.65
CA ALA A 50 8.79 -4.10 -0.05
C ALA A 50 8.95 -3.69 -1.52
N GLN A 51 7.85 -3.37 -2.20
CA GLN A 51 7.86 -2.89 -3.58
C GLN A 51 8.53 -1.49 -3.71
N ILE A 52 8.15 -0.54 -2.87
CA ILE A 52 8.74 0.82 -2.84
C ILE A 52 10.27 0.77 -2.65
N ARG A 53 10.74 -0.12 -1.76
CA ARG A 53 12.17 -0.32 -1.52
C ARG A 53 12.86 -1.03 -2.68
N ALA A 54 12.19 -1.96 -3.35
CA ALA A 54 12.69 -2.60 -4.56
C ALA A 54 12.87 -1.59 -5.71
N ASP A 55 11.97 -0.60 -5.79
CA ASP A 55 12.03 0.49 -6.78
C ASP A 55 13.06 1.60 -6.43
N GLY A 56 13.74 1.50 -5.29
CA GLY A 56 14.91 2.31 -4.95
C GLY A 56 14.76 3.24 -3.75
N ALA A 57 13.55 3.40 -3.21
CA ALA A 57 13.29 4.26 -2.05
C ALA A 57 13.59 3.54 -0.71
N LYS A 58 14.86 3.16 -0.52
CA LYS A 58 15.32 2.35 0.64
C LYS A 58 15.15 3.02 2.00
N HIS A 59 15.05 4.35 2.04
CA HIS A 59 14.92 5.14 3.26
C HIS A 59 13.50 5.13 3.86
N ILE A 60 12.51 4.72 3.07
CA ILE A 60 11.11 4.66 3.51
C ILE A 60 10.94 3.56 4.56
N THR A 61 10.17 3.85 5.62
CA THR A 61 9.84 2.90 6.68
C THR A 61 8.39 2.43 6.60
N LEU A 62 8.06 1.34 7.30
CA LEU A 62 6.68 0.86 7.41
C LEU A 62 5.76 1.92 8.02
N GLY A 63 6.26 2.67 9.03
CA GLY A 63 5.50 3.75 9.64
C GLY A 63 5.16 4.88 8.66
N ASP A 64 6.03 5.18 7.70
CA ASP A 64 5.75 6.19 6.67
C ASP A 64 4.63 5.74 5.73
N VAL A 65 4.66 4.46 5.32
CA VAL A 65 3.64 3.88 4.44
C VAL A 65 2.28 3.78 5.17
N ILE A 66 2.26 3.40 6.45
CA ILE A 66 1.03 3.36 7.25
C ILE A 66 0.45 4.76 7.44
N ARG A 67 1.28 5.77 7.71
CA ARG A 67 0.82 7.17 7.81
C ARG A 67 0.24 7.64 6.47
N LEU A 68 0.91 7.32 5.36
CA LEU A 68 0.45 7.65 4.02
C LEU A 68 -0.91 7.00 3.71
N GLU A 69 -1.05 5.71 4.04
CA GLU A 69 -2.30 4.96 3.89
C GLU A 69 -3.45 5.63 4.67
N GLY A 70 -3.20 6.06 5.91
CA GLY A 70 -4.19 6.75 6.73
C GLY A 70 -4.69 8.09 6.15
N THR A 71 -3.96 8.69 5.21
CA THR A 71 -4.43 9.88 4.46
C THR A 71 -5.29 9.54 3.23
N CYS A 72 -5.24 8.29 2.78
CA CYS A 72 -6.03 7.80 1.66
C CYS A 72 -7.39 7.32 2.20
N THR A 73 -8.47 8.02 1.83
CA THR A 73 -9.83 7.64 2.22
C THR A 73 -10.84 7.93 1.10
N GLY A 74 -12.05 7.40 1.22
CA GLY A 74 -13.15 7.58 0.28
C GLY A 74 -13.20 6.51 -0.83
N ALA A 75 -14.07 6.73 -1.83
CA ALA A 75 -14.30 5.79 -2.92
C ALA A 75 -13.05 5.53 -3.77
N ASP A 76 -12.20 6.54 -3.93
CA ASP A 76 -10.96 6.46 -4.71
C ASP A 76 -9.74 5.99 -3.88
N TYR A 77 -9.99 5.35 -2.73
CA TYR A 77 -8.93 4.86 -1.82
C TYR A 77 -7.81 4.13 -2.57
N GLN A 78 -8.18 3.16 -3.41
CA GLN A 78 -7.22 2.28 -4.09
C GLN A 78 -6.34 3.07 -5.08
N HIS A 79 -6.96 3.99 -5.82
CA HIS A 79 -6.27 4.84 -6.77
C HIS A 79 -5.29 5.79 -6.06
N LYS A 80 -5.75 6.47 -4.99
CA LYS A 80 -4.93 7.40 -4.21
C LYS A 80 -3.71 6.68 -3.63
N LEU A 81 -3.91 5.54 -2.99
CA LEU A 81 -2.82 4.81 -2.35
C LEU A 81 -1.79 4.33 -3.39
N ALA A 82 -2.24 3.76 -4.51
CA ALA A 82 -1.36 3.31 -5.57
C ALA A 82 -0.54 4.46 -6.19
N LEU A 83 -1.18 5.59 -6.48
CA LEU A 83 -0.51 6.78 -7.00
C LEU A 83 0.54 7.30 -6.00
N ARG A 84 0.18 7.42 -4.72
CA ARG A 84 1.11 7.89 -3.68
C ARG A 84 2.30 6.96 -3.48
N CYS A 85 2.11 5.64 -3.55
CA CYS A 85 3.22 4.69 -3.50
C CYS A 85 4.16 4.84 -4.70
N GLN A 86 3.61 5.05 -5.90
CA GLN A 86 4.40 5.32 -7.10
C GLN A 86 5.20 6.63 -6.98
N GLU A 87 4.58 7.69 -6.44
CA GLU A 87 5.29 8.96 -6.15
C GLU A 87 6.40 8.77 -5.12
N LEU A 88 6.17 7.97 -4.08
CA LEU A 88 7.16 7.68 -3.03
C LEU A 88 8.38 6.90 -3.56
N ALA A 89 8.12 5.96 -4.47
CA ALA A 89 9.13 5.13 -5.09
C ALA A 89 9.94 5.88 -6.13
N ARG A 90 9.38 6.96 -6.71
CA ARG A 90 10.09 7.79 -7.67
C ARG A 90 11.32 8.39 -6.97
N PRO A 91 12.53 8.21 -7.52
CA PRO A 91 13.69 8.92 -7.01
C PRO A 91 13.37 10.42 -7.06
N ALA A 92 13.65 11.14 -5.97
CA ALA A 92 13.65 12.59 -6.01
C ALA A 92 14.57 12.98 -7.18
N ALA A 93 14.00 13.57 -8.22
CA ALA A 93 14.79 14.14 -9.30
C ALA A 93 15.80 15.08 -8.63
N ALA A 94 17.08 14.82 -8.92
CA ALA A 94 18.26 15.48 -8.35
C ALA A 94 18.16 17.01 -8.36
#